data_AF-B7QDJ8-F1
#
_entry.id   AF-B7QDJ8-F1
#
_cell.length_a   1.000
_cell.length_b   1.000
_cell.length_c   1.000
_cell.angle_alpha   90.00
_cell.angle_beta   90.00
_cell.angle_gamma   90.00
#
_symmetry.space_group_name_H-M   'P 1'
#
loop_
_entity.id
_entity.type
_entity.pdbx_description
1 polymer ?
#
loop_
_entity_poly.entity_id
_entity_poly.type
_entity_poly.pdbx_seq_one_letter_code
_entity_poly.pdbx_strand_id
1 'polypeptide(L)'
;HPGRRRYNRWDGKILPLCVGGRSRVGGEHLGEVPVLLVTNVNIDGLPITTSTSDQFWPVLCQVMNCGESEPCSIEVYYGKTKARYANTFLEPTVSDMNTVLNEGISVEGYRVSIKLAAIVCDAPAEAYVL
;
A
#
# COMPACT_ATOMS: atom_id res chain seq x y z
N HIS A 1 -2.23 20.25 -10.04
CA HIS A 1 -1.09 20.59 -9.17
C HIS A 1 -0.20 19.36 -9.02
N PRO A 2 1.13 19.50 -8.82
CA PRO A 2 1.95 18.36 -8.35
C PRO A 2 1.28 17.86 -7.07
N GLY A 3 0.70 16.66 -7.16
CA GLY A 3 -0.50 16.33 -6.41
C GLY A 3 -0.38 14.93 -5.88
N ARG A 4 -0.27 14.83 -4.56
CA ARG A 4 -0.38 13.57 -3.85
C ARG A 4 -1.77 12.99 -4.12
N ARG A 5 -1.83 11.75 -4.59
CA ARG A 5 -3.09 11.00 -4.61
C ARG A 5 -2.98 9.93 -3.55
N ARG A 6 -3.74 10.12 -2.48
CA ARG A 6 -3.86 9.19 -1.37
C ARG A 6 -5.08 8.30 -1.59
N TYR A 7 -4.90 6.99 -1.57
CA TYR A 7 -5.99 6.03 -1.65
C TYR A 7 -6.40 5.68 -0.22
N ASN A 8 -7.23 6.51 0.39
CA ASN A 8 -7.64 6.33 1.78
C ASN A 8 -8.59 5.12 1.94
N ARG A 9 -8.30 4.32 2.98
CA ARG A 9 -9.08 3.25 3.65
C ARG A 9 -8.76 1.80 3.28
N TRP A 10 -7.95 1.20 4.15
CA TRP A 10 -7.72 -0.24 4.26
C TRP A 10 -9.01 -1.03 4.57
N ASP A 11 -9.95 -0.38 5.26
CA ASP A 11 -11.25 -0.84 5.74
C ASP A 11 -12.32 -1.07 4.65
N GLY A 12 -11.96 -1.07 3.35
CA GLY A 12 -12.93 -1.46 2.33
C GLY A 12 -12.58 -1.21 0.86
N LYS A 13 -11.47 -0.53 0.56
CA LYS A 13 -11.06 -0.29 -0.85
C LYS A 13 -9.75 -0.96 -1.22
N ILE A 14 -8.76 -0.93 -0.33
CA ILE A 14 -7.43 -1.51 -0.60
C ILE A 14 -7.45 -3.04 -0.49
N LEU A 15 -8.11 -3.61 0.53
CA LEU A 15 -8.11 -5.05 0.71
C LEU A 15 -8.72 -5.83 -0.48
N PRO A 16 -9.88 -5.42 -1.05
CA PRO A 16 -10.41 -6.07 -2.25
C PRO A 16 -9.50 -5.93 -3.48
N LEU A 17 -8.66 -4.89 -3.54
CA LEU A 17 -7.66 -4.71 -4.60
C LEU A 17 -6.45 -5.62 -4.37
N CYS A 18 -6.00 -5.76 -3.13
CA CYS A 18 -4.86 -6.62 -2.78
C CYS A 18 -5.20 -8.10 -2.95
N VAL A 19 -6.42 -8.57 -2.67
CA VAL A 19 -6.76 -10.01 -2.62
C VAL A 19 -7.27 -10.55 -3.98
N GLY A 20 -7.25 -9.74 -5.04
CA GLY A 20 -7.77 -10.10 -6.36
C GLY A 20 -9.29 -10.10 -6.37
N GLY A 21 -9.89 -9.20 -7.15
CA GLY A 21 -11.33 -9.00 -7.19
C GLY A 21 -12.10 -10.20 -7.75
N ARG A 22 -12.48 -11.16 -6.91
CA ARG A 22 -13.71 -11.95 -7.13
C ARG A 22 -14.88 -11.22 -6.49
N SER A 23 -15.35 -10.18 -7.18
CA SER A 23 -16.68 -9.65 -6.90
C SER A 23 -17.72 -10.62 -7.46
N ARG A 24 -18.38 -11.36 -6.57
CA ARG A 24 -19.82 -11.72 -6.57
C ARG A 24 -20.03 -12.83 -5.56
N VAL A 25 -20.62 -12.48 -4.42
CA VAL A 25 -21.31 -13.47 -3.58
C VAL A 25 -22.63 -12.84 -3.15
N GLY A 26 -23.63 -12.96 -4.02
CA GLY A 26 -24.97 -13.20 -3.51
C GLY A 26 -24.92 -14.61 -2.93
N GLY A 27 -24.95 -14.72 -1.61
CA GLY A 27 -24.96 -15.98 -0.87
C GLY A 27 -23.72 -16.86 -1.07
N GLU A 28 -23.07 -17.20 0.04
CA GLU A 28 -22.22 -18.40 0.21
C GLU A 28 -20.69 -18.25 -0.04
N HIS A 29 -19.97 -18.33 1.09
CA HIS A 29 -18.53 -18.50 1.33
C HIS A 29 -17.57 -17.33 0.99
N LEU A 30 -17.34 -16.48 2.01
CA LEU A 30 -16.01 -15.95 2.30
C LEU A 30 -15.05 -17.14 2.43
N GLY A 31 -14.30 -17.46 1.38
CA GLY A 31 -13.11 -18.31 1.54
C GLY A 31 -12.19 -17.62 2.57
N GLU A 32 -11.84 -18.36 3.62
CA GLU A 32 -11.19 -17.92 4.86
C GLU A 32 -10.26 -16.71 4.70
N VAL A 33 -10.76 -15.50 4.98
CA VAL A 33 -9.88 -14.36 5.25
C VAL A 33 -9.15 -14.71 6.55
N PRO A 34 -7.82 -14.90 6.54
CA PRO A 34 -7.11 -15.28 7.74
C PRO A 34 -7.25 -14.16 8.78
N VAL A 35 -7.36 -14.55 10.05
CA VAL A 35 -7.38 -13.60 11.19
C VAL A 35 -6.14 -12.69 11.20
N LEU A 36 -5.05 -13.13 10.54
CA LEU A 36 -3.82 -12.38 10.35
C LEU A 36 -3.47 -12.29 8.87
N LEU A 37 -3.39 -11.07 8.32
CA LEU A 37 -2.81 -10.81 7.02
C LEU A 37 -1.35 -10.38 7.17
N VAL A 38 -0.49 -10.98 6.37
CA VAL A 38 0.94 -10.65 6.30
C VAL A 38 1.17 -9.79 5.07
N THR A 39 1.76 -8.61 5.23
CA THR A 39 1.93 -7.63 4.15
C THR A 39 3.38 -7.27 3.90
N ASN A 40 3.70 -7.03 2.63
CA ASN A 40 4.92 -6.34 2.22
C ASN A 40 4.57 -4.92 1.77
N VAL A 41 5.40 -3.95 2.16
CA VAL A 41 5.31 -2.58 1.66
C VAL A 41 6.48 -2.35 0.71
N ASN A 42 6.20 -1.95 -0.52
CA ASN A 42 7.24 -1.62 -1.50
C ASN A 42 7.27 -0.11 -1.71
N ILE A 43 8.46 0.49 -1.71
CA ILE A 43 8.66 1.90 -2.09
C ILE A 43 9.53 1.91 -3.34
N ASP A 44 9.02 2.51 -4.40
CA ASP A 44 9.70 2.57 -5.69
C ASP A 44 9.94 4.04 -6.10
N GLY A 45 11.04 4.27 -6.81
CA GLY A 45 11.46 5.56 -7.32
C GLY A 45 11.69 5.49 -8.83
N LEU A 46 10.63 5.28 -9.60
CA LEU A 46 10.75 5.16 -11.05
C LEU A 46 10.80 6.54 -11.72
N PRO A 47 11.83 6.84 -12.53
CA PRO A 47 11.71 7.88 -13.53
C PRO A 47 10.59 7.47 -14.52
N ILE A 48 9.56 8.31 -14.65
CA ILE A 48 8.37 7.97 -15.46
C ILE A 48 8.70 7.91 -16.94
N THR A 49 9.60 8.79 -17.40
CA THR A 49 10.10 8.80 -18.77
C THR A 49 11.55 9.29 -18.79
N THR A 50 12.29 8.93 -19.84
CA THR A 50 13.67 9.40 -20.06
C THR A 50 13.75 10.83 -20.62
N SER A 51 12.60 11.46 -20.93
CA SER A 51 12.51 12.75 -21.60
C SER A 51 11.81 13.85 -20.80
N THR A 52 11.23 13.53 -19.64
CA THR A 52 10.66 14.51 -18.71
C THR A 52 11.30 14.37 -17.33
N SER A 53 11.42 15.48 -16.60
CA SER A 53 11.85 15.43 -15.19
C SER A 53 10.77 14.85 -14.26
N ASP A 54 9.72 14.22 -14.79
CA ASP A 54 8.62 13.72 -13.97
C ASP A 54 9.06 12.51 -13.14
N GLN A 55 8.61 12.50 -11.91
CA GLN A 55 8.97 11.55 -10.87
C GLN A 55 7.70 10.93 -10.32
N PHE A 56 7.64 9.60 -10.29
CA PHE A 56 6.54 8.83 -9.73
C PHE A 56 7.08 7.93 -8.63
N TRP A 57 6.54 8.14 -7.44
CA TRP A 57 6.98 7.44 -6.24
C TRP A 57 5.75 6.78 -5.61
N PRO A 58 5.42 5.55 -6.01
CA PRO A 58 4.36 4.79 -5.39
C PRO A 58 4.87 4.14 -4.10
N VAL A 59 4.02 4.17 -3.08
CA VAL A 59 4.09 3.21 -1.98
C VAL A 59 3.04 2.14 -2.26
N LEU A 60 3.49 0.90 -2.37
CA LEU A 60 2.66 -0.25 -2.69
C LEU A 60 2.53 -1.16 -1.47
N CYS A 61 1.39 -1.85 -1.34
CA CYS A 61 1.19 -2.92 -0.38
C CYS A 61 0.75 -4.20 -1.09
N GLN A 62 1.31 -5.34 -0.68
CA GLN A 62 0.93 -6.66 -1.15
C GLN A 62 0.62 -7.58 0.04
N VAL A 63 -0.42 -8.40 -0.08
CA VAL A 63 -0.78 -9.41 0.93
C VAL A 63 -0.14 -10.74 0.57
N MET A 64 0.69 -11.29 1.45
CA MET A 64 1.54 -12.44 1.12
C MET A 64 0.90 -13.80 1.42
N ASN A 65 -0.17 -13.83 2.22
CA ASN A 65 -0.74 -15.07 2.76
C ASN A 65 -2.25 -15.22 2.52
N CYS A 66 -2.81 -14.54 1.51
CA CYS A 66 -4.22 -14.60 1.18
C CYS A 66 -4.41 -14.66 -0.35
N GLY A 67 -4.25 -15.85 -0.91
CA GLY A 67 -4.41 -16.10 -2.34
C GLY A 67 -3.35 -15.43 -3.22
N GLU A 68 -3.67 -15.26 -4.51
CA GLU A 68 -2.87 -14.50 -5.47
C GLU A 68 -3.13 -13.00 -5.27
N SER A 69 -2.20 -12.33 -4.59
CA SER A 69 -2.29 -10.90 -4.30
C SER A 69 -1.35 -10.09 -5.20
N GLU A 70 -1.90 -9.08 -5.87
CA GLU A 70 -1.11 -8.09 -6.59
C GLU A 70 -0.80 -6.88 -5.70
N PRO A 71 0.40 -6.27 -5.84
CA PRO A 71 0.71 -5.01 -5.16
C PRO A 71 -0.30 -3.91 -5.53
N CYS A 72 -0.86 -3.25 -4.52
CA CYS A 72 -1.78 -2.13 -4.68
C CYS A 72 -1.14 -0.84 -4.16
N SER A 73 -1.33 0.29 -4.86
CA SER A 73 -0.85 1.59 -4.40
C SER A 73 -1.66 2.10 -3.21
N ILE A 74 -0.98 2.36 -2.10
CA ILE A 74 -1.56 2.96 -0.89
C ILE A 74 -1.31 4.47 -0.79
N GLU A 75 -0.18 4.93 -1.33
CA GLU A 75 0.17 6.35 -1.46
C GLU A 75 0.92 6.56 -2.78
N VAL A 76 0.71 7.71 -3.42
CA VAL A 76 1.41 8.07 -4.65
C VAL A 76 1.88 9.52 -4.58
N TYR A 77 3.16 9.73 -4.83
CA TYR A 77 3.71 11.03 -5.15
C TYR A 77 3.99 11.16 -6.65
N TYR A 78 3.57 12.30 -7.22
CA TYR A 78 3.84 12.70 -8.59
C TYR A 78 4.30 14.16 -8.65
N GLY A 79 5.46 14.41 -9.24
CA GLY A 79 6.04 15.76 -9.33
C GLY A 79 7.18 15.87 -10.34
N LYS A 80 7.69 17.10 -10.51
CA LYS A 80 8.83 17.41 -11.41
C LYS A 80 10.20 17.07 -10.82
N THR A 81 10.23 16.70 -9.55
CA THR A 81 11.39 16.21 -8.79
C THR A 81 10.87 15.23 -7.75
N LYS A 82 11.72 14.41 -7.14
CA LYS A 82 11.33 13.66 -5.94
C LYS A 82 10.88 14.64 -4.84
N ALA A 83 10.05 14.18 -3.90
CA ALA A 83 9.64 15.04 -2.80
C ALA A 83 10.90 15.47 -2.02
N ARG A 84 11.07 16.77 -1.74
CA ARG A 84 12.29 17.29 -1.11
C ARG A 84 12.63 16.59 0.21
N TYR A 85 11.61 16.19 0.94
CA TYR A 85 11.73 15.51 2.22
C TYR A 85 10.88 14.22 2.18
N ALA A 86 11.55 13.06 2.23
CA ALA A 86 10.88 11.76 2.26
C ALA A 86 9.94 11.64 3.47
N ASN A 87 10.37 12.14 4.64
CA ASN A 87 9.54 12.18 5.84
C ASN A 87 8.18 12.86 5.61
N THR A 88 8.16 14.02 4.96
CA THR A 88 6.89 14.71 4.68
C THR A 88 6.03 13.94 3.68
N PHE A 89 6.64 13.17 2.78
CA PHE A 89 5.92 12.32 1.84
C PHE A 89 5.32 11.08 2.53
N LEU A 90 6.10 10.39 3.35
CA LEU A 90 5.76 9.10 3.96
C LEU A 90 4.98 9.22 5.27
N GLU A 91 5.01 10.38 5.95
CA GLU A 91 4.36 10.56 7.27
C GLU A 91 2.90 10.11 7.31
N PRO A 92 2.03 10.45 6.32
CA PRO A 92 0.65 9.98 6.32
C PRO A 92 0.55 8.45 6.25
N THR A 93 1.39 7.82 5.41
CA THR A 93 1.42 6.36 5.25
C THR A 93 1.95 5.66 6.49
N VAL A 94 2.99 6.21 7.13
CA VAL A 94 3.54 5.68 8.39
C VAL A 94 2.50 5.77 9.50
N SER A 95 1.77 6.89 9.60
CA SER A 95 0.68 7.03 10.58
C SER A 95 -0.40 5.98 10.37
N ASP A 96 -0.87 5.80 9.13
CA ASP A 96 -1.89 4.78 8.80
C ASP A 96 -1.40 3.37 9.09
N MET A 97 -0.16 3.05 8.71
CA MET A 97 0.45 1.75 8.96
C MET A 97 0.56 1.47 10.46
N ASN A 98 0.95 2.46 11.27
CA ASN A 98 1.00 2.29 12.72
C ASN A 98 -0.39 1.99 13.30
N THR A 99 -1.43 2.71 12.88
CA THR A 99 -2.80 2.41 13.30
C THR A 99 -3.20 1.00 12.89
N VAL A 100 -2.98 0.62 11.63
CA VAL A 100 -3.37 -0.69 11.09
C VAL A 100 -2.60 -1.86 11.73
N LEU A 101 -1.31 -1.67 12.05
CA LEU A 101 -0.50 -2.70 12.72
C LEU A 101 -0.89 -2.89 14.19
N ASN A 102 -1.28 -1.81 14.88
CA ASN A 102 -1.67 -1.88 16.29
C ASN A 102 -3.14 -2.31 16.46
N GLU A 103 -4.01 -1.82 15.59
CA GLU A 103 -5.46 -1.97 15.73
C GLU A 103 -6.05 -3.01 14.77
N GLY A 104 -5.34 -3.42 13.71
CA GLY A 104 -5.93 -4.21 12.64
C GLY A 104 -6.92 -3.42 11.79
N ILE A 105 -7.67 -4.12 10.95
CA ILE A 105 -8.69 -3.56 10.06
C ILE A 105 -10.03 -4.29 10.26
N SER A 106 -11.13 -3.60 9.93
CA SER A 106 -12.46 -4.21 9.90
C SER A 106 -12.82 -4.64 8.49
N VAL A 107 -13.14 -5.91 8.30
CA VAL A 107 -13.53 -6.51 7.03
C VAL A 107 -14.85 -7.24 7.26
N GLU A 108 -15.93 -6.72 6.66
CA GLU A 108 -17.28 -7.29 6.81
C GLU A 108 -17.71 -7.51 8.28
N GLY A 109 -17.25 -6.64 9.19
CA GLY A 109 -17.54 -6.73 10.63
C GLY A 109 -16.57 -7.61 11.43
N TYR A 110 -15.63 -8.30 10.78
CA TYR A 110 -14.57 -9.05 11.43
C TYR A 110 -13.31 -8.21 11.58
N ARG A 111 -12.67 -8.29 12.75
CA ARG A 111 -11.38 -7.65 12.99
C ARG A 111 -10.26 -8.56 12.50
N VAL A 112 -9.47 -8.06 11.56
CA VAL A 112 -8.33 -8.75 10.96
C VAL A 112 -7.04 -8.04 11.38
N SER A 113 -6.13 -8.79 12.00
CA SER A 113 -4.80 -8.27 12.36
C SER A 113 -3.92 -8.15 11.13
N ILE A 114 -3.07 -7.14 11.09
CA ILE A 114 -2.08 -6.95 10.02
C ILE A 114 -0.69 -7.11 10.61
N LYS A 115 0.20 -7.79 9.88
CA LYS A 115 1.63 -7.89 10.18
C LYS A 115 2.43 -7.42 8.97
N LEU A 116 3.28 -6.43 9.19
CA LEU A 116 4.29 -6.03 8.22
C LEU A 116 5.44 -7.04 8.24
N ALA A 117 5.67 -7.74 7.13
CA ALA A 117 6.77 -8.68 6.97
C ALA A 117 8.04 -8.01 6.47
N ALA A 118 7.92 -7.12 5.48
CA ALA A 118 9.05 -6.41 4.92
C ALA A 118 8.67 -5.03 4.39
N ILE A 119 9.64 -4.11 4.44
CA ILE A 119 9.68 -2.93 3.60
C ILE A 119 10.72 -3.22 2.52
N VAL A 120 10.33 -3.16 1.26
CA VAL A 120 11.19 -3.48 0.11
C VAL A 120 11.38 -2.21 -0.72
N CYS A 121 12.63 -1.94 -1.06
CA CYS A 121 13.01 -0.85 -1.93
C CYS A 121 14.33 -1.21 -2.62
N ASP A 122 14.59 -0.61 -3.78
CA ASP A 122 15.91 -0.68 -4.41
C ASP A 122 16.87 0.33 -3.76
N ALA A 123 18.18 0.22 -4.03
CA ALA A 123 19.17 1.05 -3.36
C ALA A 123 18.93 2.59 -3.53
N PRO A 124 18.52 3.10 -4.70
CA PRO A 124 18.13 4.51 -4.85
C PRO A 124 16.92 4.93 -4.00
N ALA A 125 15.87 4.11 -3.90
CA ALA A 125 14.73 4.39 -3.06
C ALA A 125 15.08 4.27 -1.57
N GLU A 126 15.88 3.28 -1.19
CA GLU A 126 16.40 3.13 0.17
C GLU A 126 17.16 4.40 0.62
N ALA A 127 18.10 4.88 -0.19
CA ALA A 127 18.87 6.09 0.09
C ALA A 127 18.05 7.40 0.10
N TYR A 128 16.82 7.37 -0.41
CA TYR A 128 15.90 8.49 -0.31
C TYR A 128 15.11 8.47 0.99
N VAL A 129 14.79 7.26 1.48
CA VAL A 129 13.94 7.04 2.65
C VAL A 129 14.73 6.98 3.96
N LEU A 130 15.97 6.46 3.94
CA LEU A 130 16.91 6.35 5.06
C LEU A 130 17.91 7.51 5.07
#